data_AF-A0A966PVU1-F1
#
_entry.id   AF-A0A966PVU1-F1
#
_cell.length_a   1.000
_cell.length_b   1.000
_cell.length_c   1.000
_cell.angle_alpha   90.00
_cell.angle_beta   90.00
_cell.angle_gamma   90.00
#
_symmetry.space_group_name_H-M   'P 1'
#
loop_
_entity.id
_entity.type
_entity.pdbx_description
1 polymer ?
#
loop_
_entity_poly.entity_id
_entity_poly.type
_entity_poly.pdbx_seq_one_letter_code
_entity_poly.pdbx_strand_id
1 'polypeptide(L)'
;MTTYTSPFTGDVIQPTDVSYAAYNPSSDLTLAWPVNGNVSQDTVARIMDITPTTSGISVLLPPANQVSVGQDTMIKNPSAYSLTIKDFDGNVITTIVAGQSRYIYLTDNSTSAGSWSSLAFGTGTSAPDASALAGLGLEAIGTTLNQTHPTSSVLSAYTFVDSDRAQLKMWAGGTDYGTLPAAATLGDNWFCLFKNNGSGTYNIYTTGTDTIDLASSKIFQPNEACVILCTGGEYVTVGFGTSTSFFFTALTKPVVNGSYTLSTAEATTIIQEYTGTLTGNVEVVYPPVVALYVVSNQTVAGSYTLTLTTGIPGSSTATVSAGNQATLVCDGTNFYNANTVQAGASVSALANGSAANPSLYFASEPSTGVYRPGAGWFGITILGTNIAGFNSGGLDVYGIGNFTGGILGGTF
;
A
#
# COMPACT_ATOMS: atom_id res chain seq x y z
N MET A 1 -85.08 26.14 5.28
CA MET A 1 -84.95 25.63 6.66
C MET A 1 -84.26 24.29 6.54
N THR A 2 -82.94 24.27 6.72
CA THR A 2 -82.13 23.04 6.64
C THR A 2 -82.31 22.28 7.95
N THR A 3 -83.02 21.15 7.91
CA THR A 3 -83.30 20.34 9.10
C THR A 3 -82.20 19.29 9.27
N TYR A 4 -81.52 19.30 10.42
CA TYR A 4 -80.43 18.37 10.79
C TYR A 4 -80.92 16.97 11.25
N THR A 5 -82.17 16.62 10.92
CA THR A 5 -82.83 15.35 11.27
C THR A 5 -83.23 14.61 10.02
N SER A 6 -82.83 13.34 9.91
CA SER A 6 -83.23 12.44 8.82
C SER A 6 -84.76 12.27 8.80
N PRO A 7 -85.45 12.51 7.67
CA PRO A 7 -86.92 12.42 7.61
C PRO A 7 -87.45 10.98 7.72
N PHE A 8 -86.58 9.97 7.77
CA PHE A 8 -86.96 8.56 7.85
C PHE A 8 -86.62 7.90 9.19
N THR A 9 -85.72 8.46 9.98
CA THR A 9 -85.25 7.81 11.23
C THR A 9 -85.30 8.71 12.46
N GLY A 10 -85.44 10.03 12.31
CA GLY A 10 -85.44 10.95 13.46
C GLY A 10 -84.07 11.14 14.14
N ASP A 11 -83.03 10.46 13.65
CA ASP A 11 -81.66 10.59 14.14
C ASP A 11 -80.98 11.85 13.59
N VAL A 12 -80.05 12.38 14.37
CA VAL A 12 -79.15 13.48 13.97
C VAL A 12 -78.25 12.96 12.86
N ILE A 13 -78.24 13.63 11.71
CA ILE A 13 -77.30 13.30 10.63
C ILE A 13 -75.90 13.66 11.13
N GLN A 14 -75.08 12.66 11.47
CA GLN A 14 -73.67 12.89 11.72
C GLN A 14 -72.99 13.24 10.38
N PRO A 15 -72.36 14.41 10.25
CA PRO A 15 -71.62 14.75 9.05
C PRO A 15 -70.49 13.74 8.84
N THR A 16 -70.32 13.27 7.60
CA THR A 16 -69.29 12.30 7.24
C THR A 16 -67.90 12.87 7.54
N ASP A 17 -67.08 12.12 8.26
CA ASP A 17 -65.67 12.47 8.48
C ASP A 17 -64.92 12.53 7.14
N VAL A 18 -64.21 13.63 6.90
CA VAL A 18 -63.41 13.80 5.68
C VAL A 18 -62.06 13.15 5.92
N SER A 19 -61.88 11.96 5.35
CA SER A 19 -60.66 11.17 5.58
C SER A 19 -59.42 11.76 4.92
N TYR A 20 -59.57 12.41 3.76
CA TYR A 20 -58.49 13.00 2.99
C TYR A 20 -58.92 14.27 2.25
N ALA A 21 -58.07 15.30 2.26
CA ALA A 21 -58.20 16.50 1.43
C ALA A 21 -56.85 16.94 0.85
N ALA A 22 -56.86 17.58 -0.31
CA ALA A 22 -55.68 18.13 -0.95
C ALA A 22 -55.93 19.58 -1.38
N TYR A 23 -54.98 20.46 -1.09
CA TYR A 23 -55.08 21.89 -1.34
C TYR A 23 -53.85 22.42 -2.08
N ASN A 24 -54.06 23.36 -3.01
CA ASN A 24 -53.00 24.02 -3.78
C ASN A 24 -53.07 25.55 -3.65
N PRO A 25 -52.90 26.12 -2.44
CA PRO A 25 -53.10 27.54 -2.21
C PRO A 25 -52.05 28.42 -2.93
N SER A 26 -52.50 29.56 -3.46
CA SER A 26 -51.67 30.67 -3.94
C SER A 26 -51.74 31.91 -3.02
N SER A 27 -52.59 31.86 -2.00
CA SER A 27 -52.78 32.82 -0.90
C SER A 27 -53.10 32.07 0.39
N ASP A 28 -53.17 32.77 1.53
CA ASP A 28 -53.54 32.16 2.81
C ASP A 28 -54.86 31.37 2.71
N LEU A 29 -54.86 30.17 3.30
CA LEU A 29 -55.96 29.22 3.27
C LEU A 29 -56.66 29.22 4.63
N THR A 30 -57.99 29.35 4.66
CA THR A 30 -58.77 29.24 5.91
C THR A 30 -59.65 28.01 5.83
N LEU A 31 -59.47 27.10 6.80
CA LEU A 31 -60.20 25.84 6.85
C LEU A 31 -61.45 25.94 7.73
N ALA A 32 -62.46 25.12 7.43
CA ALA A 32 -63.69 24.97 8.19
C ALA A 32 -63.85 23.53 8.71
N TRP A 33 -64.53 23.32 9.84
CA TRP A 33 -64.88 21.98 10.28
C TRP A 33 -65.95 21.36 9.36
N PRO A 34 -65.86 20.07 9.03
CA PRO A 34 -66.85 19.38 8.18
C PRO A 34 -68.23 19.26 8.86
N VAL A 35 -68.34 19.64 10.14
CA VAL A 35 -69.57 19.58 10.92
C VAL A 35 -70.65 20.59 10.48
N ASN A 36 -70.28 21.63 9.74
CA ASN A 36 -71.18 22.73 9.38
C ASN A 36 -71.93 22.55 8.05
N GLY A 37 -71.79 21.42 7.35
CA GLY A 37 -72.51 21.17 6.09
C GLY A 37 -72.24 22.19 4.97
N ASN A 38 -71.17 22.99 5.09
CA ASN A 38 -70.80 24.02 4.13
C ASN A 38 -70.16 23.37 2.90
N VAL A 39 -70.93 23.25 1.81
CA VAL A 39 -70.47 22.70 0.52
C VAL A 39 -69.56 23.65 -0.29
N SER A 40 -69.17 24.80 0.27
CA SER A 40 -68.42 25.84 -0.44
C SER A 40 -67.14 26.33 0.27
N GLN A 41 -66.69 25.67 1.34
CA GLN A 41 -65.50 26.05 2.09
C GLN A 41 -64.51 24.88 2.13
N ASP A 42 -63.21 25.21 2.15
CA ASP A 42 -62.14 24.24 2.33
C ASP A 42 -62.23 23.64 3.74
N THR A 43 -62.37 22.32 3.85
CA THR A 43 -62.62 21.64 5.12
C THR A 43 -61.37 21.01 5.73
N VAL A 44 -61.33 20.90 7.06
CA VAL A 44 -60.30 20.07 7.71
C VAL A 44 -60.61 18.61 7.46
N ALA A 45 -59.62 17.88 6.96
CA ALA A 45 -59.64 16.43 6.86
C ALA A 45 -58.68 15.79 7.87
N ARG A 46 -58.87 14.50 8.14
CA ARG A 46 -57.97 13.72 8.99
C ARG A 46 -56.55 13.67 8.43
N ILE A 47 -56.41 13.62 7.10
CA ILE A 47 -55.14 13.71 6.38
C ILE A 47 -55.24 14.80 5.32
N MET A 48 -54.29 15.74 5.31
CA MET A 48 -54.25 16.84 4.35
C MET A 48 -52.90 16.95 3.66
N ASP A 49 -52.92 17.02 2.33
CA ASP A 49 -51.75 17.35 1.51
C ASP A 49 -51.90 18.80 1.02
N ILE A 50 -51.09 19.71 1.58
CA ILE A 50 -51.17 21.14 1.27
C ILE A 50 -49.92 21.54 0.49
N THR A 51 -50.10 21.85 -0.79
CA THR A 51 -49.02 22.17 -1.73
C THR A 51 -49.08 23.66 -2.11
N PRO A 52 -48.50 24.57 -1.30
CA PRO A 52 -48.47 25.98 -1.64
C PRO A 52 -47.72 26.21 -2.96
N THR A 53 -48.21 27.16 -3.75
CA THR A 53 -47.64 27.53 -5.06
C THR A 53 -46.64 28.69 -4.98
N THR A 54 -46.59 29.36 -3.82
CA THR A 54 -45.72 30.51 -3.52
C THR A 54 -45.24 30.44 -2.06
N SER A 55 -44.21 31.22 -1.70
CA SER A 55 -43.71 31.30 -0.32
C SER A 55 -44.55 32.23 0.56
N GLY A 56 -44.58 31.98 1.88
CA GLY A 56 -45.23 32.85 2.86
C GLY A 56 -46.70 32.50 3.16
N ILE A 57 -47.20 31.37 2.65
CA ILE A 57 -48.59 30.94 2.83
C ILE A 57 -48.83 30.48 4.27
N SER A 58 -49.92 30.99 4.85
CA SER A 58 -50.47 30.54 6.12
C SER A 58 -51.73 29.70 5.91
N VAL A 59 -51.92 28.68 6.75
CA VAL A 59 -53.16 27.90 6.85
C VAL A 59 -53.76 28.15 8.22
N LEU A 60 -54.96 28.71 8.26
CA LEU A 60 -55.72 28.95 9.48
C LEU A 60 -56.62 27.74 9.74
N LEU A 61 -56.45 27.11 10.90
CA LEU A 61 -57.35 26.07 11.38
C LEU A 61 -58.70 26.69 11.81
N PRO A 62 -59.80 25.92 11.76
CA PRO A 62 -61.11 26.43 12.11
C PRO A 62 -61.24 26.72 13.62
N PRO A 63 -62.31 27.41 14.06
CA PRO A 63 -62.55 27.72 15.46
C PRO A 63 -62.52 26.47 16.35
N ALA A 64 -61.65 26.45 17.37
CA ALA A 64 -61.46 25.32 18.26
C ALA A 64 -62.72 25.00 19.10
N ASN A 65 -63.50 26.02 19.45
CA ASN A 65 -64.74 25.89 20.24
C ASN A 65 -65.90 25.17 19.53
N GLN A 66 -65.74 24.77 18.26
CA GLN A 66 -66.75 24.04 17.48
C GLN A 66 -66.56 22.52 17.52
N VAL A 67 -65.44 22.03 18.06
CA VAL A 67 -65.11 20.60 18.17
C VAL A 67 -64.65 20.26 19.58
N SER A 68 -64.58 18.97 19.89
CA SER A 68 -64.06 18.50 21.18
C SER A 68 -62.53 18.47 21.19
N VAL A 69 -61.95 18.54 22.39
CA VAL A 69 -60.51 18.25 22.58
C VAL A 69 -60.19 16.85 22.06
N GLY A 70 -58.99 16.69 21.48
CA GLY A 70 -58.57 15.47 20.80
C GLY A 70 -58.89 15.41 19.30
N GLN A 71 -59.62 16.39 18.75
CA GLN A 71 -59.77 16.53 17.31
C GLN A 71 -58.38 16.73 16.67
N ASP A 72 -58.08 15.91 15.65
CA ASP A 72 -56.76 15.81 15.06
C ASP A 72 -56.76 16.04 13.53
N THR A 73 -55.57 16.33 13.02
CA THR A 73 -55.27 16.32 11.59
C THR A 73 -53.78 16.06 11.36
N MET A 74 -53.47 15.31 10.31
CA MET A 74 -52.11 15.16 9.81
C MET A 74 -51.95 16.00 8.55
N ILE A 75 -51.02 16.96 8.58
CA ILE A 75 -50.73 17.84 7.44
C ILE A 75 -49.37 17.48 6.86
N LYS A 76 -49.33 17.26 5.54
CA LYS A 76 -48.11 17.08 4.75
C LYS A 76 -47.89 18.28 3.84
N ASN A 77 -46.66 18.76 3.76
CA ASN A 77 -46.24 19.79 2.82
C ASN A 77 -45.32 19.18 1.73
N PRO A 78 -45.88 18.67 0.61
CA PRO A 78 -45.09 18.13 -0.49
C PRO A 78 -44.48 19.22 -1.40
N SER A 79 -44.67 20.51 -1.10
CA SER A 79 -44.13 21.60 -1.92
C SER A 79 -42.67 21.94 -1.58
N ALA A 80 -42.08 22.85 -2.37
CA ALA A 80 -40.77 23.44 -2.11
C ALA A 80 -40.79 24.65 -1.14
N TYR A 81 -41.97 25.11 -0.70
CA TYR A 81 -42.14 26.31 0.12
C TYR A 81 -42.55 25.96 1.55
N SER A 82 -42.20 26.77 2.54
CA SER A 82 -42.68 26.57 3.91
C SER A 82 -44.14 26.96 4.09
N LEU A 83 -44.84 26.23 4.95
CA LEU A 83 -46.24 26.44 5.29
C LEU A 83 -46.36 26.81 6.77
N THR A 84 -47.03 27.91 7.10
CA THR A 84 -47.25 28.30 8.50
C THR A 84 -48.66 27.93 8.94
N ILE A 85 -48.78 27.05 9.93
CA ILE A 85 -50.09 26.67 10.48
C ILE A 85 -50.42 27.61 11.64
N LYS A 86 -51.60 28.22 11.57
CA LYS A 86 -52.12 29.16 12.55
C LYS A 86 -53.43 28.67 13.15
N ASP A 87 -53.71 29.10 14.37
CA ASP A 87 -55.05 28.98 14.95
C ASP A 87 -56.04 29.96 14.29
N PHE A 88 -57.29 29.94 14.73
CA PHE A 88 -58.33 30.78 14.19
C PHE A 88 -58.10 32.29 14.42
N ASP A 89 -57.44 32.68 15.52
CA ASP A 89 -57.17 34.08 15.86
C ASP A 89 -55.86 34.58 15.21
N GLY A 90 -55.14 33.72 14.49
CA GLY A 90 -53.94 34.03 13.72
C GLY A 90 -52.61 33.78 14.44
N ASN A 91 -52.62 33.20 15.64
CA ASN A 91 -51.38 32.82 16.32
C ASN A 91 -50.76 31.59 15.66
N VAL A 92 -49.43 31.53 15.62
CA VAL A 92 -48.70 30.43 14.98
C VAL A 92 -48.69 29.21 15.88
N ILE A 93 -49.19 28.08 15.37
CA ILE A 93 -49.11 26.77 16.02
C ILE A 93 -47.77 26.10 15.69
N THR A 94 -47.44 26.02 14.41
CA THR A 94 -46.17 25.44 13.92
C THR A 94 -45.90 25.86 12.48
N THR A 95 -44.63 25.80 12.07
CA THR A 95 -44.24 25.90 10.66
C THR A 95 -43.87 24.50 10.14
N ILE A 96 -44.40 24.14 8.98
CA ILE A 96 -44.10 22.90 8.24
C ILE A 96 -43.22 23.28 7.05
N VAL A 97 -41.91 23.04 7.13
CA VAL A 97 -41.01 23.28 6.00
C VAL A 97 -41.26 22.28 4.87
N ALA A 98 -40.72 22.56 3.70
CA ALA A 98 -40.81 21.71 2.52
C ALA A 98 -40.45 20.24 2.84
N GLY A 99 -41.30 19.30 2.41
CA GLY A 99 -41.10 17.87 2.57
C GLY A 99 -41.38 17.29 3.97
N GLN A 100 -41.82 18.10 4.94
CA GLN A 100 -42.16 17.62 6.28
C GLN A 100 -43.66 17.38 6.47
N SER A 101 -43.98 16.59 7.51
CA SER A 101 -45.34 16.40 8.01
C SER A 101 -45.43 16.63 9.51
N ARG A 102 -46.59 17.12 9.94
CA ARG A 102 -46.92 17.34 11.35
C ARG A 102 -48.27 16.69 11.66
N TYR A 103 -48.34 16.05 12.81
CA TYR A 103 -49.58 15.61 13.42
C TYR A 103 -50.00 16.67 14.44
N ILE A 104 -51.19 17.24 14.26
CA ILE A 104 -51.68 18.37 15.06
C ILE A 104 -52.99 17.94 15.70
N TYR A 105 -53.14 18.17 17.00
CA TYR A 105 -54.37 17.86 17.73
C TYR A 105 -54.70 18.93 18.77
N LEU A 106 -56.00 19.11 19.00
CA LEU A 106 -56.52 20.12 19.92
C LEU A 106 -56.41 19.66 21.38
N THR A 107 -55.83 20.48 22.25
CA THR A 107 -55.66 20.18 23.68
C THR A 107 -56.59 21.00 24.59
N ASP A 108 -57.05 22.18 24.15
CA ASP A 108 -58.05 22.99 24.83
C ASP A 108 -58.96 23.69 23.80
N ASN A 109 -60.27 23.65 24.01
CA ASN A 109 -61.30 24.25 23.16
C ASN A 109 -62.11 25.38 23.85
N SER A 110 -61.61 25.91 24.97
CA SER A 110 -62.28 26.96 25.76
C SER A 110 -62.44 28.31 25.03
N THR A 111 -61.63 28.59 24.00
CA THR A 111 -61.67 29.80 23.17
C THR A 111 -61.78 29.47 21.67
N SER A 112 -62.01 30.47 20.82
CA SER A 112 -62.01 30.30 19.35
C SER A 112 -60.64 29.89 18.80
N ALA A 113 -59.54 30.42 19.36
CA ALA A 113 -58.18 29.97 19.05
C ALA A 113 -57.91 28.53 19.52
N GLY A 114 -58.34 28.21 20.74
CA GLY A 114 -57.97 26.97 21.43
C GLY A 114 -56.46 26.86 21.69
N SER A 115 -56.04 25.74 22.29
CA SER A 115 -54.64 25.35 22.39
C SER A 115 -54.40 24.10 21.55
N TRP A 116 -53.32 24.10 20.77
CA TRP A 116 -52.99 23.02 19.84
C TRP A 116 -51.61 22.45 20.17
N SER A 117 -51.50 21.13 20.16
CA SER A 117 -50.23 20.44 20.22
C SER A 117 -49.83 20.03 18.81
N SER A 118 -48.55 20.23 18.47
CA SER A 118 -47.97 19.74 17.22
C SER A 118 -46.87 18.72 17.51
N LEU A 119 -47.01 17.55 16.91
CA LEU A 119 -46.01 16.50 16.92
C LEU A 119 -45.37 16.40 15.55
N ALA A 120 -44.05 16.30 15.55
CA ALA A 120 -43.27 15.84 14.43
C ALA A 120 -43.71 14.42 14.04
N PHE A 121 -44.44 14.27 12.93
CA PHE A 121 -44.88 12.96 12.45
C PHE A 121 -44.04 12.59 11.23
N GLY A 122 -43.22 11.56 11.38
CA GLY A 122 -42.27 11.18 10.33
C GLY A 122 -41.18 12.23 10.06
N THR A 123 -40.73 13.00 11.06
CA THR A 123 -39.55 13.87 10.89
C THR A 123 -38.27 13.04 10.92
N GLY A 124 -38.04 12.36 9.82
CA GLY A 124 -36.76 11.81 9.44
C GLY A 124 -36.71 11.98 7.94
N THR A 125 -35.80 12.80 7.46
CA THR A 125 -35.34 12.70 6.08
C THR A 125 -35.05 11.22 5.80
N SER A 126 -35.81 10.55 4.94
CA SER A 126 -35.58 9.13 4.59
C SER A 126 -34.28 8.90 3.82
N ALA A 127 -33.44 9.93 3.68
CA ALA A 127 -32.02 9.79 3.43
C ALA A 127 -31.36 10.98 4.16
N PRO A 128 -30.31 10.78 4.96
CA PRO A 128 -29.36 11.86 5.16
C PRO A 128 -29.00 12.40 3.78
N ASP A 129 -29.03 13.72 3.56
CA ASP A 129 -28.58 14.28 2.29
C ASP A 129 -27.12 13.83 2.10
N ALA A 130 -26.89 12.95 1.13
CA ALA A 130 -25.57 12.36 0.91
C ALA A 130 -24.53 13.48 0.69
N SER A 131 -24.95 14.63 0.14
CA SER A 131 -24.08 15.80 -0.03
C SER A 131 -23.66 16.45 1.29
N ALA A 132 -24.49 16.36 2.34
CA ALA A 132 -24.17 16.89 3.67
C ALA A 132 -23.20 15.99 4.46
N LEU A 133 -23.07 14.72 4.07
CA LEU A 133 -22.15 13.74 4.66
C LEU A 133 -20.92 13.46 3.78
N ALA A 134 -20.90 13.98 2.55
CA ALA A 134 -19.73 13.91 1.67
C ALA A 134 -18.54 14.63 2.33
N GLY A 135 -17.34 14.09 2.13
CA GLY A 135 -16.15 14.52 2.82
C GLY A 135 -14.90 13.89 2.23
N LEU A 136 -13.77 14.04 2.90
CA LEU A 136 -12.51 13.48 2.42
C LEU A 136 -12.60 11.95 2.30
N GLY A 137 -12.56 11.45 1.07
CA GLY A 137 -12.70 10.02 0.76
C GLY A 137 -14.12 9.54 0.48
N LEU A 138 -15.13 10.40 0.55
CA LEU A 138 -16.53 10.09 0.27
C LEU A 138 -17.18 11.15 -0.63
N GLU A 139 -17.75 10.71 -1.75
CA GLU A 139 -18.45 11.56 -2.70
C GLU A 139 -19.92 11.16 -2.80
N ALA A 140 -20.81 12.14 -2.76
CA ALA A 140 -22.23 11.95 -2.95
C ALA A 140 -22.54 11.80 -4.44
N ILE A 141 -23.10 10.64 -4.84
CA ILE A 141 -23.58 10.42 -6.19
C ILE A 141 -25.07 10.09 -6.10
N GLY A 142 -25.91 11.09 -6.34
CA GLY A 142 -27.36 10.98 -6.13
C GLY A 142 -27.68 10.75 -4.66
N THR A 143 -28.28 9.60 -4.34
CA THR A 143 -28.67 9.22 -2.97
C THR A 143 -27.66 8.32 -2.26
N THR A 144 -26.52 7.99 -2.88
CA THR A 144 -25.50 7.12 -2.29
C THR A 144 -24.21 7.86 -1.97
N LEU A 145 -23.54 7.43 -0.90
CA LEU A 145 -22.15 7.80 -0.61
C LEU A 145 -21.23 6.75 -1.25
N ASN A 146 -20.28 7.20 -2.05
CA ASN A 146 -19.32 6.34 -2.71
C ASN A 146 -17.91 6.68 -2.23
N GLN A 147 -17.07 5.67 -2.07
CA GLN A 147 -15.67 5.87 -1.77
C GLN A 147 -14.98 6.49 -2.99
N THR A 148 -14.23 7.57 -2.78
CA THR A 148 -13.52 8.27 -3.84
C THR A 148 -12.06 8.52 -3.45
N HIS A 149 -11.18 8.53 -4.45
CA HIS A 149 -9.77 8.88 -4.30
C HIS A 149 -9.38 9.93 -5.35
N PRO A 150 -9.70 11.21 -5.12
CA PRO A 150 -9.43 12.25 -6.10
C PRO A 150 -7.92 12.37 -6.34
N THR A 151 -7.53 12.57 -7.59
CA THR A 151 -6.13 12.64 -7.99
C THR A 151 -5.59 14.06 -7.86
N SER A 152 -4.36 14.18 -7.36
CA SER A 152 -3.66 15.44 -7.18
C SER A 152 -2.20 15.28 -7.61
N SER A 153 -1.78 16.10 -8.58
CA SER A 153 -0.40 16.07 -9.10
C SER A 153 0.53 16.85 -8.19
N VAL A 154 1.69 16.28 -7.90
CA VAL A 154 2.80 16.88 -7.15
C VAL A 154 3.96 17.11 -8.12
N LEU A 155 4.45 18.35 -8.21
CA LEU A 155 5.43 18.80 -9.22
C LEU A 155 6.72 19.38 -8.61
N SER A 156 6.75 19.57 -7.30
CA SER A 156 7.92 19.98 -6.51
C SER A 156 7.90 19.30 -5.14
N ALA A 157 8.93 19.55 -4.33
CA ALA A 157 8.92 19.18 -2.92
C ALA A 157 7.58 19.54 -2.26
N TYR A 158 7.04 18.62 -1.45
CA TYR A 158 5.68 18.73 -0.94
C TYR A 158 5.58 18.36 0.54
N THR A 159 4.82 19.14 1.29
CA THR A 159 4.44 18.78 2.67
C THR A 159 3.00 18.32 2.65
N PHE A 160 2.77 17.08 3.07
CA PHE A 160 1.41 16.53 3.16
C PHE A 160 0.63 17.28 4.24
N VAL A 161 -0.69 17.32 4.07
CA VAL A 161 -1.60 18.01 4.99
C VAL A 161 -2.82 17.14 5.29
N ASP A 162 -3.56 17.48 6.35
CA ASP A 162 -4.76 16.72 6.75
C ASP A 162 -5.78 16.59 5.61
N SER A 163 -5.94 17.65 4.79
CA SER A 163 -6.84 17.66 3.63
C SER A 163 -6.44 16.70 2.49
N ASP A 164 -5.24 16.12 2.54
CA ASP A 164 -4.81 15.10 1.57
C ASP A 164 -5.41 13.73 1.86
N ARG A 165 -6.18 13.61 2.94
CA ARG A 165 -6.87 12.37 3.30
C ARG A 165 -7.65 11.80 2.12
N ALA A 166 -7.44 10.51 1.89
CA ALA A 166 -8.01 9.73 0.80
C ALA A 166 -7.67 10.20 -0.62
N GLN A 167 -6.83 11.21 -0.81
CA GLN A 167 -6.40 11.63 -2.15
C GLN A 167 -5.31 10.70 -2.70
N LEU A 168 -5.25 10.58 -4.04
CA LEU A 168 -4.09 10.03 -4.75
C LEU A 168 -3.12 11.14 -5.11
N LYS A 169 -2.00 11.21 -4.39
CA LYS A 169 -0.87 12.09 -4.71
C LYS A 169 0.01 11.43 -5.76
N MET A 170 0.08 12.04 -6.94
CA MET A 170 0.91 11.56 -8.04
C MET A 170 2.12 12.47 -8.23
N TRP A 171 3.31 11.97 -7.92
CA TRP A 171 4.55 12.65 -8.29
C TRP A 171 4.78 12.55 -9.79
N ALA A 172 5.07 13.66 -10.47
CA ALA A 172 5.33 13.69 -11.91
C ALA A 172 6.65 14.38 -12.29
N GLY A 173 7.50 14.72 -11.31
CA GLY A 173 8.79 15.36 -11.51
C GLY A 173 9.98 14.39 -11.60
N GLY A 174 11.18 14.94 -11.42
CA GLY A 174 12.44 14.19 -11.35
C GLY A 174 12.72 13.61 -9.97
N THR A 175 13.94 13.82 -9.45
CA THR A 175 14.28 13.47 -8.07
C THR A 175 13.89 14.61 -7.14
N ASP A 176 13.11 14.32 -6.11
CA ASP A 176 12.70 15.30 -5.10
C ASP A 176 12.20 14.59 -3.82
N TYR A 177 11.61 15.32 -2.88
CA TYR A 177 11.17 14.78 -1.60
C TYR A 177 9.80 15.29 -1.13
N GLY A 178 9.17 14.50 -0.26
CA GLY A 178 7.97 14.87 0.47
C GLY A 178 8.21 14.82 1.98
N THR A 179 7.39 15.52 2.75
CA THR A 179 7.41 15.45 4.23
C THR A 179 6.01 15.17 4.76
N LEU A 180 5.87 14.09 5.52
CA LEU A 180 4.65 13.76 6.26
C LEU A 180 4.57 14.61 7.54
N PRO A 181 3.38 15.13 7.91
CA PRO A 181 3.15 15.78 9.20
C PRO A 181 3.54 14.90 10.39
N ALA A 182 3.54 15.49 11.59
CA ALA A 182 3.62 14.70 12.81
C ALA A 182 2.39 13.77 12.91
N ALA A 183 2.62 12.47 13.10
CA ALA A 183 1.59 11.44 13.18
C ALA A 183 0.59 11.73 14.31
N ALA A 184 1.08 12.25 15.43
CA ALA A 184 0.25 12.68 16.57
C ALA A 184 -0.72 13.81 16.22
N THR A 185 -0.40 14.66 15.25
CA THR A 185 -1.26 15.76 14.81
C THR A 185 -2.35 15.30 13.84
N LEU A 186 -2.05 14.35 12.94
CA LEU A 186 -3.04 13.77 12.03
C LEU A 186 -3.99 12.80 12.74
N GLY A 187 -3.49 12.12 13.78
CA GLY A 187 -4.24 11.11 14.51
C GLY A 187 -4.39 9.81 13.74
N ASP A 188 -4.99 8.82 14.40
CA ASP A 188 -5.25 7.50 13.84
C ASP A 188 -6.23 7.58 12.66
N ASN A 189 -6.13 6.61 11.73
CA ASN A 189 -7.00 6.44 10.57
C ASN A 189 -6.88 7.54 9.48
N TRP A 190 -5.87 8.41 9.55
CA TRP A 190 -5.52 9.24 8.38
C TRP A 190 -4.82 8.37 7.33
N PHE A 191 -5.14 8.54 6.05
CA PHE A 191 -4.48 7.82 4.97
C PHE A 191 -4.43 8.64 3.68
N CYS A 192 -3.40 8.41 2.86
CA CYS A 192 -3.32 8.93 1.49
C CYS A 192 -2.72 7.87 0.54
N LEU A 193 -3.07 7.94 -0.73
CA LEU A 193 -2.44 7.10 -1.75
C LEU A 193 -1.30 7.89 -2.37
N PHE A 194 -0.15 7.26 -2.54
CA PHE A 194 0.99 7.86 -3.20
C PHE A 194 1.44 6.99 -4.37
N LYS A 195 1.67 7.63 -5.53
CA LYS A 195 2.29 7.00 -6.70
C LYS A 195 3.42 7.88 -7.23
N ASN A 196 4.59 7.30 -7.38
CA ASN A 196 5.65 7.90 -8.17
C ASN A 196 5.39 7.63 -9.67
N ASN A 197 4.92 8.64 -10.39
CA ASN A 197 4.75 8.62 -11.85
C ASN A 197 5.81 9.49 -12.55
N GLY A 198 6.83 9.93 -11.81
CA GLY A 198 7.92 10.77 -12.28
C GLY A 198 9.06 9.95 -12.89
N SER A 199 10.10 10.65 -13.33
CA SER A 199 11.30 10.04 -13.94
C SER A 199 12.42 9.77 -12.93
N GLY A 200 12.30 10.28 -11.71
CA GLY A 200 13.31 10.14 -10.65
C GLY A 200 12.74 9.62 -9.34
N THR A 201 13.64 9.37 -8.40
CA THR A 201 13.30 8.86 -7.07
C THR A 201 12.64 9.94 -6.22
N TYR A 202 11.56 9.59 -5.51
CA TYR A 202 10.91 10.50 -4.57
C TYR A 202 11.05 9.97 -3.15
N ASN A 203 11.69 10.72 -2.25
CA ASN A 203 11.87 10.30 -0.86
C ASN A 203 10.85 10.99 0.06
N ILE A 204 10.07 10.23 0.82
CA ILE A 204 9.11 10.77 1.78
C ILE A 204 9.70 10.67 3.18
N TYR A 205 9.93 11.81 3.82
CA TYR A 205 10.42 11.91 5.20
C TYR A 205 9.26 11.98 6.19
N THR A 206 9.46 11.45 7.39
CA THR A 206 8.60 11.71 8.55
C THR A 206 9.08 12.95 9.31
N THR A 207 8.21 13.54 10.12
CA THR A 207 8.55 14.69 10.97
C THR A 207 8.99 14.24 12.36
N GLY A 208 10.06 14.83 12.90
CA GLY A 208 10.50 14.56 14.27
C GLY A 208 11.03 13.13 14.46
N THR A 209 10.48 12.40 15.43
CA THR A 209 10.87 11.03 15.78
C THR A 209 9.94 9.97 15.18
N ASP A 210 8.93 10.39 14.41
CA ASP A 210 7.96 9.47 13.82
C ASP A 210 8.65 8.56 12.79
N THR A 211 8.10 7.37 12.59
CA THR A 211 8.61 6.39 11.62
C THR A 211 7.57 6.08 10.55
N ILE A 212 8.03 5.72 9.35
CA ILE A 212 7.27 5.09 8.28
C ILE A 212 7.88 3.70 8.03
N ASP A 213 7.10 2.65 8.30
CA ASP A 213 7.58 1.25 8.26
C ASP A 213 8.90 1.06 9.04
N LEU A 214 8.94 1.59 10.28
CA LEU A 214 10.09 1.54 11.19
C LEU A 214 11.34 2.34 10.74
N ALA A 215 11.23 3.21 9.73
CA ALA A 215 12.31 4.08 9.26
C ALA A 215 11.91 5.57 9.29
N SER A 216 12.87 6.50 9.31
CA SER A 216 12.58 7.96 9.28
C SER A 216 12.20 8.50 7.90
N SER A 217 12.29 7.66 6.86
CA SER A 217 11.91 8.02 5.50
C SER A 217 11.66 6.77 4.67
N LYS A 218 10.86 6.90 3.61
CA LYS A 218 10.62 5.87 2.62
C LYS A 218 10.84 6.37 1.21
N ILE A 219 11.67 5.64 0.47
CA ILE A 219 12.04 5.93 -0.91
C ILE A 219 11.06 5.25 -1.87
N PHE A 220 10.61 5.99 -2.88
CA PHE A 220 9.76 5.52 -3.96
C PHE A 220 10.47 5.67 -5.31
N GLN A 221 10.75 4.56 -5.98
CA GLN A 221 11.28 4.54 -7.34
C GLN A 221 10.19 4.88 -8.36
N PRO A 222 10.57 5.27 -9.60
CA PRO A 222 9.61 5.43 -10.68
C PRO A 222 8.68 4.22 -10.79
N ASN A 223 7.39 4.50 -10.96
CA ASN A 223 6.28 3.54 -11.04
C ASN A 223 5.86 2.86 -9.72
N GLU A 224 6.58 3.03 -8.62
CA GLU A 224 6.17 2.49 -7.32
C GLU A 224 4.98 3.27 -6.73
N ALA A 225 4.15 2.56 -5.97
CA ALA A 225 2.97 3.12 -5.33
C ALA A 225 2.69 2.40 -4.01
N CYS A 226 2.03 3.08 -3.09
CA CYS A 226 1.46 2.49 -1.88
C CYS A 226 0.30 3.32 -1.34
N VAL A 227 -0.41 2.74 -0.38
CA VAL A 227 -1.26 3.50 0.54
C VAL A 227 -0.43 3.77 1.80
N ILE A 228 -0.37 5.03 2.23
CA ILE A 228 0.27 5.46 3.48
C ILE A 228 -0.84 5.65 4.50
N LEU A 229 -0.70 5.06 5.68
CA LEU A 229 -1.65 5.16 6.79
C LEU A 229 -0.94 5.72 8.02
N CYS A 230 -1.62 6.57 8.77
CA CYS A 230 -1.18 7.09 10.07
C CYS A 230 -1.93 6.33 11.18
N THR A 231 -1.19 5.85 12.18
CA THR A 231 -1.73 5.17 13.37
C THR A 231 -1.92 6.13 14.55
N GLY A 232 -1.60 7.41 14.36
CA GLY A 232 -1.53 8.42 15.43
C GLY A 232 -0.20 8.43 16.20
N GLY A 233 0.69 7.46 15.96
CA GLY A 233 2.05 7.44 16.52
C GLY A 233 3.14 7.13 15.49
N GLU A 234 2.78 6.48 14.39
CA GLU A 234 3.69 6.17 13.28
C GLU A 234 2.90 6.11 11.96
N TYR A 235 3.64 5.94 10.87
CA TYR A 235 3.11 5.67 9.55
C TYR A 235 3.44 4.23 9.14
N VAL A 236 2.49 3.60 8.45
CA VAL A 236 2.65 2.28 7.84
C VAL A 236 2.23 2.34 6.38
N THR A 237 2.83 1.51 5.54
CA THR A 237 2.42 1.41 4.14
C THR A 237 1.81 0.06 3.81
N VAL A 238 0.76 0.09 2.99
CA VAL A 238 0.09 -1.11 2.47
C VAL A 238 0.15 -1.09 0.94
N GLY A 239 0.42 -2.26 0.35
CA GLY A 239 0.49 -2.41 -1.09
C GLY A 239 1.68 -1.69 -1.73
N PHE A 240 2.76 -1.47 -0.96
CA PHE A 240 4.04 -1.00 -1.52
C PHE A 240 4.55 -2.04 -2.52
N GLY A 241 4.31 -1.76 -3.80
CA GLY A 241 4.79 -2.60 -4.89
C GLY A 241 6.27 -2.33 -5.08
N THR A 242 7.13 -3.19 -4.54
CA THR A 242 8.55 -3.18 -4.90
C THR A 242 8.65 -3.47 -6.38
N SER A 243 9.20 -2.55 -7.17
CA SER A 243 9.53 -2.87 -8.55
C SER A 243 10.68 -3.89 -8.51
N THR A 244 10.39 -5.19 -8.60
CA THR A 244 11.43 -6.20 -8.91
C THR A 244 11.77 -6.12 -10.39
N SER A 245 12.20 -4.95 -10.82
CA SER A 245 13.02 -4.84 -12.01
C SER A 245 14.32 -5.54 -11.65
N PHE A 246 14.59 -6.73 -12.21
CA PHE A 246 15.89 -7.38 -12.11
C PHE A 246 16.92 -6.56 -12.88
N PHE A 247 17.37 -5.44 -12.30
CA PHE A 247 18.53 -4.72 -12.78
C PHE A 247 19.76 -5.27 -12.04
N PHE A 248 20.70 -5.83 -12.79
CA PHE A 248 22.01 -6.15 -12.23
C PHE A 248 22.76 -4.83 -12.04
N THR A 249 22.96 -4.42 -10.78
CA THR A 249 23.92 -3.36 -10.46
C THR A 249 25.33 -3.93 -10.54
N ALA A 250 26.24 -3.18 -11.16
CA ALA A 250 27.64 -3.54 -11.30
C ALA A 250 28.53 -2.54 -10.56
N LEU A 251 29.46 -3.05 -9.75
CA LEU A 251 30.54 -2.29 -9.16
C LEU A 251 31.83 -2.57 -9.94
N THR A 252 32.60 -1.53 -10.26
CA THR A 252 34.00 -1.67 -10.69
C THR A 252 34.90 -1.11 -9.59
N LYS A 253 35.71 -1.97 -8.96
CA LYS A 253 36.58 -1.62 -7.84
C LYS A 253 38.06 -1.81 -8.22
N PRO A 254 38.87 -0.73 -8.23
CA PRO A 254 40.30 -0.87 -8.42
C PRO A 254 40.97 -1.43 -7.17
N VAL A 255 41.86 -2.41 -7.34
CA VAL A 255 42.62 -3.07 -6.26
C VAL A 255 44.09 -3.25 -6.65
N VAL A 256 44.98 -3.20 -5.65
CA VAL A 256 46.44 -3.22 -5.88
C VAL A 256 47.17 -4.20 -4.95
N ASN A 257 46.95 -4.11 -3.64
CA ASN A 257 47.45 -5.06 -2.63
C ASN A 257 46.67 -4.87 -1.31
N GLY A 258 46.75 -5.82 -0.39
CA GLY A 258 46.18 -5.70 0.96
C GLY A 258 44.68 -5.98 1.00
N SER A 259 44.02 -5.52 2.07
CA SER A 259 42.62 -5.82 2.34
C SER A 259 41.69 -4.64 1.97
N TYR A 260 40.58 -4.94 1.30
CA TYR A 260 39.55 -3.98 0.90
C TYR A 260 38.21 -4.41 1.49
N THR A 261 37.73 -3.71 2.52
CA THR A 261 36.40 -3.96 3.08
C THR A 261 35.34 -3.21 2.28
N LEU A 262 34.36 -3.95 1.76
CA LEU A 262 33.23 -3.37 1.04
C LEU A 262 32.28 -2.69 2.01
N SER A 263 31.81 -1.50 1.63
CA SER A 263 30.68 -0.87 2.29
C SER A 263 29.39 -1.65 2.04
N THR A 264 28.37 -1.43 2.87
CA THR A 264 27.05 -2.04 2.69
C THR A 264 26.47 -1.72 1.30
N ALA A 265 26.68 -0.51 0.78
CA ALA A 265 26.22 -0.14 -0.55
C ALA A 265 26.97 -0.91 -1.66
N GLU A 266 28.29 -1.04 -1.57
CA GLU A 266 29.09 -1.82 -2.53
C GLU A 266 28.76 -3.32 -2.47
N ALA A 267 28.48 -3.86 -1.28
CA ALA A 267 28.14 -5.28 -1.11
C ALA A 267 26.71 -5.62 -1.59
N THR A 268 25.85 -4.62 -1.83
CA THR A 268 24.52 -4.83 -2.42
C THR A 268 24.55 -4.98 -3.94
N THR A 269 25.67 -4.68 -4.61
CA THR A 269 25.78 -4.89 -6.06
C THR A 269 26.10 -6.33 -6.39
N ILE A 270 25.29 -6.94 -7.27
CA ILE A 270 25.38 -8.37 -7.60
C ILE A 270 26.60 -8.65 -8.50
N ILE A 271 26.88 -7.76 -9.46
CA ILE A 271 28.05 -7.87 -10.32
C ILE A 271 29.21 -7.08 -9.71
N GLN A 272 30.37 -7.72 -9.56
CA GLN A 272 31.56 -7.18 -8.91
C GLN A 272 32.76 -7.34 -9.84
N GLU A 273 33.26 -6.25 -10.40
CA GLU A 273 34.42 -6.23 -11.28
C GLU A 273 35.62 -5.63 -10.56
N TYR A 274 36.69 -6.41 -10.43
CA TYR A 274 37.93 -5.96 -9.81
C TYR A 274 38.97 -5.70 -10.89
N THR A 275 39.56 -4.50 -10.88
CA THR A 275 40.54 -4.07 -11.89
C THR A 275 41.84 -3.59 -11.22
N GLY A 276 42.91 -3.48 -12.02
CA GLY A 276 44.20 -2.95 -11.55
C GLY A 276 45.35 -3.95 -11.70
N THR A 277 46.56 -3.50 -11.37
CA THR A 277 47.77 -4.33 -11.41
C THR A 277 48.13 -4.73 -10.00
N LEU A 278 48.12 -6.04 -9.72
CA LEU A 278 48.42 -6.53 -8.38
C LEU A 278 49.92 -6.47 -8.10
N THR A 279 50.27 -5.85 -6.97
CA THR A 279 51.65 -5.79 -6.44
C THR A 279 51.81 -6.58 -5.14
N GLY A 280 50.72 -7.17 -4.65
CA GLY A 280 50.62 -8.04 -3.48
C GLY A 280 49.29 -8.79 -3.51
N ASN A 281 49.13 -9.79 -2.63
CA ASN A 281 47.84 -10.47 -2.48
C ASN A 281 46.76 -9.48 -2.06
N VAL A 282 45.58 -9.61 -2.66
CA VAL A 282 44.41 -8.79 -2.35
C VAL A 282 43.35 -9.66 -1.70
N GLU A 283 42.82 -9.16 -0.58
CA GLU A 283 41.67 -9.75 0.10
C GLU A 283 40.51 -8.75 0.07
N VAL A 284 39.38 -9.15 -0.48
CA VAL A 284 38.15 -8.34 -0.46
C VAL A 284 37.22 -8.89 0.59
N VAL A 285 36.92 -8.05 1.58
CA VAL A 285 36.11 -8.40 2.74
C VAL A 285 34.67 -7.94 2.51
N TYR A 286 33.77 -8.91 2.36
CA TYR A 286 32.34 -8.70 2.23
C TYR A 286 31.68 -8.70 3.61
N PRO A 287 30.58 -7.96 3.80
CA PRO A 287 29.72 -8.13 4.98
C PRO A 287 29.23 -9.58 5.10
N PRO A 288 29.11 -10.13 6.32
CA PRO A 288 28.65 -11.49 6.57
C PRO A 288 27.13 -11.61 6.38
N VAL A 289 26.68 -11.60 5.12
CA VAL A 289 25.27 -11.70 4.71
C VAL A 289 25.08 -12.81 3.68
N VAL A 290 23.89 -13.40 3.66
CA VAL A 290 23.52 -14.40 2.65
C VAL A 290 23.26 -13.69 1.33
N ALA A 291 24.02 -14.02 0.29
CA ALA A 291 23.92 -13.36 -1.02
C ALA A 291 24.49 -14.20 -2.17
N LEU A 292 24.09 -13.83 -3.39
CA LEU A 292 24.66 -14.34 -4.65
C LEU A 292 25.48 -13.24 -5.32
N TYR A 293 26.71 -13.56 -5.73
CA TYR A 293 27.61 -12.64 -6.40
C TYR A 293 28.10 -13.20 -7.73
N VAL A 294 28.20 -12.33 -8.73
CA VAL A 294 28.91 -12.60 -9.99
C VAL A 294 30.17 -11.75 -9.97
N VAL A 295 31.32 -12.40 -9.83
CA VAL A 295 32.61 -11.73 -9.64
C VAL A 295 33.46 -11.90 -10.89
N SER A 296 33.97 -10.78 -11.41
CA SER A 296 34.89 -10.71 -12.53
C SER A 296 36.22 -10.16 -12.05
N ASN A 297 37.29 -10.95 -12.15
CA ASN A 297 38.63 -10.51 -11.81
C ASN A 297 39.38 -10.09 -13.08
N GLN A 298 39.33 -8.80 -13.39
CA GLN A 298 40.01 -8.18 -14.53
C GLN A 298 41.35 -7.54 -14.15
N THR A 299 41.97 -8.00 -13.06
CA THR A 299 43.29 -7.54 -12.65
C THR A 299 44.41 -8.18 -13.49
N VAL A 300 45.56 -7.52 -13.54
CA VAL A 300 46.81 -8.10 -14.06
C VAL A 300 47.56 -8.74 -12.87
N ALA A 301 47.54 -10.07 -12.79
CA ALA A 301 48.17 -10.81 -11.68
C ALA A 301 49.66 -11.08 -11.94
N GLY A 302 50.54 -10.39 -11.21
CA GLY A 302 51.97 -10.69 -11.13
C GLY A 302 52.28 -11.81 -10.12
N SER A 303 51.64 -12.98 -10.26
CA SER A 303 51.65 -14.11 -9.29
C SER A 303 50.84 -13.93 -8.00
N TYR A 304 50.16 -12.81 -7.83
CA TYR A 304 49.29 -12.54 -6.68
C TYR A 304 47.86 -13.00 -6.90
N THR A 305 47.13 -13.24 -5.80
CA THR A 305 45.74 -13.70 -5.84
C THR A 305 44.76 -12.60 -5.41
N LEU A 306 43.54 -12.68 -5.95
CA LEU A 306 42.37 -11.96 -5.44
C LEU A 306 41.48 -12.96 -4.70
N THR A 307 41.33 -12.76 -3.40
CA THR A 307 40.55 -13.64 -2.52
C THR A 307 39.38 -12.88 -1.91
N LEU A 308 38.20 -13.50 -1.91
CA LEU A 308 36.98 -12.98 -1.32
C LEU A 308 36.71 -13.70 -0.02
N THR A 309 36.41 -12.92 1.03
CA THR A 309 36.19 -13.41 2.40
C THR A 309 35.04 -12.64 3.05
N THR A 310 34.47 -13.18 4.12
CA THR A 310 33.60 -12.43 5.05
C THR A 310 34.41 -11.78 6.19
N GLY A 311 35.70 -12.08 6.29
CA GLY A 311 36.57 -11.64 7.39
C GLY A 311 36.36 -12.41 8.70
N ILE A 312 35.49 -13.42 8.72
CA ILE A 312 35.25 -14.28 9.89
C ILE A 312 36.39 -15.30 10.01
N PRO A 313 37.09 -15.38 11.15
CA PRO A 313 38.15 -16.38 11.33
C PRO A 313 37.65 -17.81 11.12
N GLY A 314 38.33 -18.56 10.25
CA GLY A 314 37.97 -19.95 9.93
C GLY A 314 36.90 -20.11 8.85
N SER A 315 36.41 -19.02 8.23
CA SER A 315 35.50 -19.09 7.09
C SER A 315 36.17 -19.63 5.83
N SER A 316 35.41 -20.30 4.98
CA SER A 316 35.86 -20.64 3.62
C SER A 316 35.88 -19.40 2.74
N THR A 317 36.97 -19.19 2.00
CA THR A 317 37.15 -18.05 1.08
C THR A 317 37.07 -18.51 -0.38
N ALA A 318 36.70 -17.61 -1.29
CA ALA A 318 36.74 -17.87 -2.73
C ALA A 318 37.89 -17.10 -3.40
N THR A 319 38.77 -17.79 -4.11
CA THR A 319 39.82 -17.15 -4.91
C THR A 319 39.41 -17.15 -6.38
N VAL A 320 39.44 -15.98 -7.02
CA VAL A 320 39.16 -15.81 -8.45
C VAL A 320 40.46 -15.43 -9.15
N SER A 321 40.95 -16.27 -10.05
CA SER A 321 42.18 -16.00 -10.80
C SER A 321 42.01 -14.83 -11.77
N ALA A 322 43.09 -14.09 -12.04
CA ALA A 322 43.06 -12.98 -13.01
C ALA A 322 42.58 -13.42 -14.40
N GLY A 323 41.79 -12.55 -15.03
CA GLY A 323 41.15 -12.77 -16.33
C GLY A 323 39.93 -13.70 -16.30
N ASN A 324 39.52 -14.19 -15.12
CA ASN A 324 38.40 -15.13 -14.98
C ASN A 324 37.23 -14.53 -14.21
N GLN A 325 36.09 -15.22 -14.30
CA GLN A 325 34.85 -14.86 -13.63
C GLN A 325 34.30 -16.08 -12.87
N ALA A 326 33.60 -15.83 -11.77
CA ALA A 326 32.95 -16.87 -10.97
C ALA A 326 31.60 -16.38 -10.43
N THR A 327 30.62 -17.28 -10.44
CA THR A 327 29.39 -17.11 -9.66
C THR A 327 29.60 -17.74 -8.29
N LEU A 328 29.42 -16.94 -7.24
CA LEU A 328 29.71 -17.33 -5.86
C LEU A 328 28.45 -17.17 -5.02
N VAL A 329 28.24 -18.11 -4.10
CA VAL A 329 27.24 -18.01 -3.03
C VAL A 329 27.97 -17.69 -1.73
N CYS A 330 27.49 -16.68 -1.02
CA CYS A 330 27.84 -16.44 0.37
C CYS A 330 26.68 -16.92 1.25
N ASP A 331 26.95 -17.80 2.22
CA ASP A 331 25.94 -18.27 3.19
C ASP A 331 25.86 -17.38 4.45
N GLY A 332 26.46 -16.19 4.39
CA GLY A 332 26.64 -15.29 5.53
C GLY A 332 27.89 -15.55 6.36
N THR A 333 28.61 -16.64 6.11
CA THR A 333 29.91 -16.93 6.76
C THR A 333 30.98 -17.32 5.75
N ASN A 334 30.65 -18.21 4.82
CA ASN A 334 31.54 -18.84 3.86
C ASN A 334 31.22 -18.38 2.43
N PHE A 335 32.26 -18.30 1.61
CA PHE A 335 32.12 -18.21 0.16
C PHE A 335 32.30 -19.57 -0.51
N TYR A 336 31.33 -19.95 -1.34
CA TYR A 336 31.37 -21.14 -2.16
C TYR A 336 31.18 -20.81 -3.63
N ASN A 337 31.77 -21.61 -4.51
CA ASN A 337 31.46 -21.53 -5.94
C ASN A 337 30.05 -22.11 -6.18
N ALA A 338 29.20 -21.34 -6.85
CA ALA A 338 27.83 -21.73 -7.18
C ALA A 338 27.77 -22.83 -8.25
N ASN A 339 28.86 -23.05 -8.98
CA ASN A 339 29.00 -24.08 -10.00
C ASN A 339 29.88 -25.21 -9.43
N THR A 340 29.27 -26.38 -9.20
CA THR A 340 29.95 -27.54 -8.60
C THR A 340 31.01 -28.20 -9.49
N VAL A 341 31.12 -27.80 -10.77
CA VAL A 341 32.28 -28.09 -11.63
C VAL A 341 32.50 -26.92 -12.59
N GLN A 342 33.70 -26.34 -12.57
CA GLN A 342 34.17 -25.37 -13.56
C GLN A 342 34.30 -26.06 -14.94
N ALA A 343 33.27 -25.99 -15.77
CA ALA A 343 33.35 -26.33 -17.18
C ALA A 343 33.61 -25.05 -17.98
N GLY A 344 34.87 -24.86 -18.42
CA GLY A 344 35.25 -23.77 -19.32
C GLY A 344 36.72 -23.36 -19.21
N ALA A 345 37.57 -23.90 -20.08
CA ALA A 345 38.92 -23.42 -20.41
C ALA A 345 39.93 -23.17 -19.27
N SER A 346 39.98 -24.02 -18.23
CA SER A 346 41.08 -23.99 -17.26
C SER A 346 42.23 -24.90 -17.72
N VAL A 347 43.36 -24.33 -18.15
CA VAL A 347 44.63 -25.05 -18.11
C VAL A 347 44.98 -25.24 -16.63
N SER A 348 44.89 -26.47 -16.12
CA SER A 348 45.38 -26.79 -14.78
C SER A 348 46.90 -26.86 -14.82
N ALA A 349 47.57 -25.75 -14.46
CA ALA A 349 49.01 -25.72 -14.30
C ALA A 349 49.40 -26.21 -12.91
N LEU A 350 50.18 -27.30 -12.85
CA LEU A 350 50.74 -27.81 -11.61
C LEU A 350 52.07 -27.11 -11.32
N ALA A 351 52.38 -26.87 -10.04
CA ALA A 351 53.74 -26.51 -9.64
C ALA A 351 54.72 -27.65 -9.99
N ASN A 352 56.02 -27.36 -10.08
CA ASN A 352 57.01 -28.40 -10.39
C ASN A 352 57.02 -29.51 -9.32
N GLY A 353 56.86 -29.17 -8.04
CA GLY A 353 56.93 -30.13 -6.94
C GLY A 353 58.31 -30.78 -6.79
N SER A 354 58.40 -31.75 -5.89
CA SER A 354 59.56 -32.62 -5.69
C SER A 354 59.09 -34.02 -5.31
N ALA A 355 60.00 -34.99 -5.22
CA ALA A 355 59.64 -36.32 -4.73
C ALA A 355 59.05 -36.27 -3.31
N ALA A 356 59.56 -35.39 -2.44
CA ALA A 356 59.05 -35.20 -1.08
C ALA A 356 57.72 -34.43 -1.03
N ASN A 357 57.51 -33.49 -1.96
CA ASN A 357 56.32 -32.63 -2.03
C ASN A 357 55.79 -32.57 -3.48
N PRO A 358 55.08 -33.62 -3.94
CA PRO A 358 54.49 -33.63 -5.27
C PRO A 358 53.42 -32.56 -5.45
N SER A 359 53.17 -32.17 -6.70
CA SER A 359 52.19 -31.12 -7.04
C SER A 359 50.75 -31.61 -7.11
N LEU A 360 50.55 -32.93 -7.24
CA LEU A 360 49.28 -33.61 -6.98
C LEU A 360 49.53 -34.70 -5.96
N TYR A 361 48.81 -34.71 -4.84
CA TYR A 361 48.98 -35.68 -3.76
C TYR A 361 47.65 -36.01 -3.07
N PHE A 362 47.62 -37.12 -2.33
CA PHE A 362 46.50 -37.47 -1.47
C PHE A 362 46.62 -36.73 -0.14
N ALA A 363 45.53 -36.13 0.35
CA ALA A 363 45.56 -35.33 1.58
C ALA A 363 46.16 -36.07 2.80
N SER A 364 45.92 -37.38 2.89
CA SER A 364 46.45 -38.24 3.97
C SER A 364 47.86 -38.77 3.70
N GLU A 365 48.40 -38.60 2.49
CA GLU A 365 49.74 -39.05 2.08
C GLU A 365 50.43 -37.97 1.23
N PRO A 366 50.89 -36.87 1.84
CA PRO A 366 51.35 -35.67 1.11
C PRO A 366 52.61 -35.90 0.26
N SER A 367 53.34 -36.98 0.51
CA SER A 367 54.54 -37.38 -0.23
C SER A 367 54.28 -38.44 -1.31
N THR A 368 53.01 -38.79 -1.56
CA THR A 368 52.58 -39.78 -2.56
C THR A 368 51.78 -39.06 -3.65
N GLY A 369 52.28 -39.06 -4.88
CA GLY A 369 51.74 -38.18 -5.91
C GLY A 369 52.52 -38.07 -7.21
N VAL A 370 52.23 -37.01 -7.95
CA VAL A 370 52.86 -36.67 -9.24
C VAL A 370 53.59 -35.34 -9.13
N TYR A 371 54.78 -35.25 -9.74
CA TYR A 371 55.60 -34.04 -9.81
C TYR A 371 56.38 -33.97 -11.12
N ARG A 372 57.09 -32.86 -11.33
CA ARG A 372 58.00 -32.63 -12.45
C ARG A 372 59.45 -32.68 -11.94
N PRO A 373 60.18 -33.79 -12.12
CA PRO A 373 61.58 -33.88 -11.66
C PRO A 373 62.55 -33.03 -12.50
N GLY A 374 62.18 -32.71 -13.75
CA GLY A 374 62.98 -31.93 -14.67
C GLY A 374 62.21 -31.51 -15.92
N ALA A 375 62.89 -30.87 -16.88
CA ALA A 375 62.27 -30.51 -18.15
C ALA A 375 61.87 -31.76 -18.96
N GLY A 376 60.64 -31.77 -19.49
CA GLY A 376 60.12 -32.89 -20.27
C GLY A 376 59.90 -34.18 -19.46
N TRP A 377 59.83 -34.09 -18.13
CA TRP A 377 59.77 -35.25 -17.25
C TRP A 377 58.53 -35.23 -16.35
N PHE A 378 57.74 -36.29 -16.43
CA PHE A 378 56.64 -36.60 -15.51
C PHE A 378 57.10 -37.64 -14.49
N GLY A 379 57.06 -37.33 -13.20
CA GLY A 379 57.53 -38.20 -12.13
C GLY A 379 56.39 -38.64 -11.20
N ILE A 380 56.42 -39.90 -10.79
CA ILE A 380 55.51 -40.47 -9.80
C ILE A 380 56.33 -40.79 -8.55
N THR A 381 55.93 -40.20 -7.42
CA THR A 381 56.56 -40.41 -6.12
C THR A 381 55.62 -41.14 -5.19
N ILE A 382 56.14 -42.08 -4.41
CA ILE A 382 55.42 -42.79 -3.35
C ILE A 382 56.23 -42.63 -2.08
N LEU A 383 55.61 -42.14 -1.00
CA LEU A 383 56.27 -41.92 0.29
C LEU A 383 57.59 -41.13 0.19
N GLY A 384 57.65 -40.13 -0.71
CA GLY A 384 58.81 -39.25 -0.83
C GLY A 384 59.89 -39.74 -1.82
N THR A 385 59.71 -40.92 -2.42
CA THR A 385 60.67 -41.54 -3.32
C THR A 385 60.12 -41.65 -4.73
N ASN A 386 60.90 -41.21 -5.74
CA ASN A 386 60.52 -41.40 -7.15
C ASN A 386 60.52 -42.90 -7.48
N ILE A 387 59.39 -43.44 -7.93
CA ILE A 387 59.25 -44.86 -8.28
C ILE A 387 59.13 -45.05 -9.79
N ALA A 388 58.61 -44.05 -10.52
CA ALA A 388 58.49 -44.11 -11.97
C ALA A 388 58.64 -42.73 -12.61
N GLY A 389 59.36 -42.67 -13.73
CA GLY A 389 59.58 -41.46 -14.50
C GLY A 389 59.29 -41.66 -15.98
N PHE A 390 58.58 -40.71 -16.59
CA PHE A 390 58.35 -40.68 -18.03
C PHE A 390 59.01 -39.43 -18.62
N ASN A 391 59.97 -39.63 -19.51
CA ASN A 391 60.65 -38.56 -20.23
C ASN A 391 60.61 -38.83 -21.74
N SER A 392 61.16 -37.93 -22.55
CA SER A 392 61.19 -38.08 -24.01
C SER A 392 61.94 -39.32 -24.52
N GLY A 393 62.75 -39.96 -23.66
CA GLY A 393 63.49 -41.19 -23.95
C GLY A 393 62.77 -42.48 -23.55
N GLY A 394 61.68 -42.42 -22.77
CA GLY A 394 60.90 -43.59 -22.37
C GLY A 394 60.47 -43.61 -20.90
N LEU A 395 60.28 -44.82 -20.37
CA LEU A 395 59.89 -45.10 -18.99
C LEU A 395 61.10 -45.58 -18.18
N ASP A 396 61.39 -44.89 -17.08
CA ASP A 396 62.33 -45.31 -16.06
C ASP A 396 61.56 -45.85 -14.84
N VAL A 397 61.89 -47.06 -14.39
CA VAL A 397 61.36 -47.63 -13.13
C VAL A 397 62.47 -47.61 -12.09
N TYR A 398 62.27 -46.85 -11.02
CA TYR A 398 63.21 -46.73 -9.92
C TYR A 398 62.77 -47.71 -8.81
N GLY A 399 63.30 -48.93 -8.83
CA GLY A 399 62.96 -50.00 -7.90
C GLY A 399 62.71 -51.35 -8.59
N ILE A 400 61.89 -52.19 -7.97
CA ILE A 400 61.52 -53.51 -8.52
C ILE A 400 60.22 -53.36 -9.33
N GLY A 401 60.31 -53.54 -10.64
CA GLY A 401 59.14 -53.65 -11.52
C GLY A 401 58.70 -55.11 -11.67
N ASN A 402 57.44 -55.41 -11.37
CA ASN A 402 56.83 -56.70 -11.71
C ASN A 402 55.95 -56.51 -12.97
N PHE A 403 56.38 -57.09 -14.09
CA PHE A 403 55.67 -56.98 -15.36
C PHE A 403 54.94 -58.30 -15.65
N THR A 404 53.61 -58.26 -15.73
CA THR A 404 52.76 -59.43 -15.95
C THR A 404 52.61 -59.83 -17.42
N GLY A 405 53.39 -59.23 -18.32
CA GLY A 405 53.36 -59.45 -19.77
C GLY A 405 54.71 -59.10 -20.43
N GLY A 406 54.84 -59.36 -21.73
CA GLY A 406 56.08 -59.13 -22.47
C GLY A 406 56.42 -57.65 -22.63
N ILE A 407 57.61 -57.27 -22.18
CA ILE A 407 58.24 -55.99 -22.54
C ILE A 407 59.04 -56.23 -23.82
N LEU A 408 58.66 -55.60 -24.92
CA LEU A 408 59.29 -55.79 -26.22
C LEU A 408 59.95 -54.46 -26.63
N GLY A 409 61.28 -54.36 -26.47
CA GLY A 409 62.05 -53.23 -27.03
C GLY A 409 63.34 -52.85 -26.28
N GLY A 410 64.45 -52.77 -27.03
CA GLY A 410 65.64 -51.95 -26.73
C GLY A 410 66.93 -52.72 -26.41
N THR A 411 67.99 -52.47 -27.17
CA THR A 411 69.38 -52.86 -26.83
C THR A 411 69.84 -51.99 -25.67
N PHE A 412 70.23 -52.62 -24.56
CA PHE A 412 70.74 -51.95 -23.34
C PHE A 412 72.07 -51.24 -23.57
#